data_AF-A0A965A072-F1
#
_entry.id   AF-A0A965A072-F1
#
_cell.length_a   1.000
_cell.length_b   1.000
_cell.length_c   1.000
_cell.angle_alpha   90.00
_cell.angle_beta   90.00
_cell.angle_gamma   90.00
#
_symmetry.space_group_name_H-M   'P 1'
#
loop_
_entity.id
_entity.type
_entity.pdbx_description
1 polymer ?
#
loop_
_entity_poly.entity_id
_entity_poly.type
_entity_poly.pdbx_seq_one_letter_code
_entity_poly.pdbx_strand_id
1 'polypeptide(L)'
;LAALTPTQWDLVSANLSSAQWGSFGTVALVSLTTAQWAVLDTDDVAALNSAQWSQMATDDLRALTSAQWQAMETIDLVALTTLQWQAIETADLRALSTSQWQVVATDDLVALSVNQWQAVETADLVALTTAQWVAFASDDLAQLGTAQWADVRAMLGYEQWSSLNTLALVALNTAQWAAFDTDDLRSLTTAQWSALR
;
A
#
# COMPACT_ATOMS: atom_id res chain seq x y z
N LEU A 1 13.88 -25.27 -9.73
CA LEU A 1 13.96 -24.90 -8.30
C LEU A 1 12.79 -25.49 -7.50
N ALA A 2 11.61 -25.64 -8.11
CA ALA A 2 10.43 -26.32 -7.54
C ALA A 2 10.57 -27.78 -7.02
N ALA A 3 11.73 -28.45 -7.21
CA ALA A 3 11.94 -29.83 -6.78
C ALA A 3 12.84 -29.96 -5.52
N LEU A 4 13.34 -28.84 -4.99
CA LEU A 4 14.18 -28.84 -3.78
C LEU A 4 13.30 -28.99 -2.54
N THR A 5 13.69 -29.87 -1.62
CA THR A 5 13.07 -29.92 -0.27
C THR A 5 13.38 -28.63 0.51
N PRO A 6 12.62 -28.28 1.57
CA PRO A 6 12.92 -27.10 2.37
C PRO A 6 14.39 -27.05 2.85
N THR A 7 14.93 -28.17 3.36
CA THR A 7 16.33 -28.23 3.79
C THR A 7 17.34 -28.09 2.65
N GLN A 8 17.02 -28.60 1.45
CA GLN A 8 17.88 -28.41 0.28
C GLN A 8 17.83 -26.96 -0.21
N TRP A 9 16.68 -26.32 -0.10
CA TRP A 9 16.49 -24.92 -0.43
C TRP A 9 17.30 -24.03 0.49
N ASP A 10 17.19 -24.20 1.81
CA ASP A 10 17.94 -23.40 2.80
C ASP A 10 19.46 -23.44 2.56
N LEU A 11 19.99 -24.61 2.19
CA LEU A 11 21.42 -24.75 1.86
C LEU A 11 21.80 -24.02 0.56
N VAL A 12 20.89 -23.98 -0.43
CA VAL A 12 21.15 -23.31 -1.70
C VAL A 12 21.01 -21.79 -1.54
N SER A 13 19.93 -21.31 -0.94
CA SER A 13 19.68 -19.87 -0.74
C SER A 13 20.78 -19.22 0.10
N ALA A 14 21.21 -19.86 1.18
CA ALA A 14 22.28 -19.34 2.04
C ALA A 14 23.66 -19.21 1.36
N ASN A 15 23.86 -19.82 0.19
CA ASN A 15 25.09 -19.70 -0.59
C ASN A 15 24.95 -18.73 -1.78
N LEU A 16 23.77 -18.17 -2.01
CA LEU A 16 23.55 -17.10 -2.97
C LEU A 16 23.87 -15.76 -2.32
N SER A 17 24.58 -14.91 -3.05
CA SER A 17 24.76 -13.51 -2.68
C SER A 17 23.58 -12.67 -3.17
N SER A 18 23.33 -11.54 -2.52
CA SER A 18 22.38 -10.51 -2.98
C SER A 18 22.57 -10.15 -4.47
N ALA A 19 23.81 -10.07 -4.94
CA ALA A 19 24.10 -9.81 -6.36
C ALA A 19 23.59 -10.94 -7.29
N GLN A 20 23.62 -12.19 -6.84
CA GLN A 20 23.09 -13.32 -7.61
C GLN A 20 21.57 -13.28 -7.65
N TRP A 21 20.90 -12.95 -6.54
CA TRP A 21 19.46 -12.75 -6.47
C TRP A 21 18.97 -11.70 -7.47
N GLY A 22 19.59 -10.51 -7.45
CA GLY A 22 19.27 -9.44 -8.41
C GLY A 22 19.58 -9.76 -9.86
N SER A 23 20.40 -10.78 -10.13
CA SER A 23 20.77 -11.22 -11.49
C SER A 23 19.86 -12.31 -12.07
N PHE A 24 19.01 -12.94 -11.26
CA PHE A 24 18.14 -14.01 -11.76
C PHE A 24 17.12 -13.48 -12.78
N GLY A 25 16.93 -14.23 -13.87
CA GLY A 25 15.84 -13.95 -14.78
C GLY A 25 14.48 -14.19 -14.12
N THR A 26 13.47 -13.43 -14.53
CA THR A 26 12.11 -13.52 -13.97
C THR A 26 11.52 -14.93 -14.06
N VAL A 27 11.80 -15.67 -15.14
CA VAL A 27 11.40 -17.08 -15.32
C VAL A 27 11.96 -18.00 -14.22
N ALA A 28 13.19 -17.74 -13.74
CA ALA A 28 13.78 -18.54 -12.67
C ALA A 28 13.08 -18.27 -11.34
N LEU A 29 12.75 -17.00 -11.06
CA LEU A 29 12.07 -16.59 -9.84
C LEU A 29 10.62 -17.07 -9.76
N VAL A 30 9.85 -16.98 -10.85
CA VAL A 30 8.48 -17.53 -10.89
C VAL A 30 8.46 -19.06 -10.89
N SER A 31 9.62 -19.72 -10.98
CA SER A 31 9.74 -21.18 -10.83
C SER A 31 10.01 -21.63 -9.39
N LEU A 32 10.20 -20.68 -8.47
CA LEU A 32 10.21 -20.95 -7.04
C LEU A 32 8.81 -21.30 -6.57
N THR A 33 8.72 -22.07 -5.49
CA THR A 33 7.43 -22.33 -4.84
C THR A 33 7.11 -21.21 -3.84
N THR A 34 5.83 -21.02 -3.51
CA THR A 34 5.39 -20.09 -2.45
C THR A 34 6.11 -20.33 -1.13
N ALA A 35 6.36 -21.60 -0.77
CA ALA A 35 7.09 -21.96 0.45
C ALA A 35 8.59 -21.58 0.39
N GLN A 36 9.19 -21.53 -0.80
CA GLN A 36 10.58 -21.08 -0.98
C GLN A 36 10.70 -19.56 -0.84
N TRP A 37 9.68 -18.81 -1.28
CA TRP A 37 9.58 -17.37 -1.06
C TRP A 37 9.44 -17.00 0.41
N ALA A 38 8.59 -17.72 1.14
CA ALA A 38 8.30 -17.45 2.56
C ALA A 38 9.53 -17.55 3.49
N VAL A 39 10.59 -18.23 3.05
CA VAL A 39 11.79 -18.49 3.86
C VAL A 39 13.04 -17.72 3.39
N LEU A 40 12.89 -16.81 2.41
CA LEU A 40 14.00 -15.93 2.03
C LEU A 40 14.36 -14.96 3.15
N ASP A 41 15.65 -14.69 3.33
CA ASP A 41 16.08 -13.64 4.24
C ASP A 41 15.76 -12.26 3.65
N THR A 42 15.59 -11.26 4.52
CA THR A 42 15.24 -9.89 4.11
C THR A 42 16.28 -9.26 3.18
N ASP A 43 17.54 -9.63 3.34
CA ASP A 43 18.65 -9.15 2.48
C ASP A 43 18.56 -9.70 1.06
N ASP A 44 18.01 -10.91 0.88
CA ASP A 44 17.79 -11.51 -0.44
C ASP A 44 16.58 -10.90 -1.12
N VAL A 45 15.52 -10.63 -0.35
CA VAL A 45 14.33 -9.91 -0.79
C VAL A 45 14.67 -8.49 -1.26
N ALA A 46 15.45 -7.75 -0.47
CA ALA A 46 15.91 -6.41 -0.83
C ALA A 46 16.87 -6.39 -2.02
N ALA A 47 17.48 -7.53 -2.37
CA ALA A 47 18.40 -7.63 -3.49
C ALA A 47 17.71 -7.89 -4.84
N LEU A 48 16.43 -8.23 -4.82
CA LEU A 48 15.63 -8.34 -6.04
C LEU A 48 15.40 -6.95 -6.64
N ASN A 49 15.10 -6.91 -7.93
CA ASN A 49 14.84 -5.68 -8.65
C ASN A 49 13.37 -5.58 -9.09
N SER A 50 12.99 -4.36 -9.45
CA SER A 50 11.63 -3.98 -9.86
C SER A 50 11.04 -4.83 -10.98
N ALA A 51 11.87 -5.27 -11.95
CA ALA A 51 11.43 -6.13 -13.03
C ALA A 51 11.11 -7.56 -12.55
N GLN A 52 11.79 -8.03 -11.49
CA GLN A 52 11.50 -9.30 -10.85
C GLN A 52 10.21 -9.22 -10.04
N TRP A 53 10.05 -8.17 -9.23
CA TRP A 53 8.85 -7.95 -8.41
C TRP A 53 7.57 -7.83 -9.24
N SER A 54 7.59 -7.05 -10.32
CA SER A 54 6.42 -6.88 -11.21
C SER A 54 5.94 -8.17 -11.89
N GLN A 55 6.74 -9.24 -11.89
CA GLN A 55 6.40 -10.53 -12.51
C GLN A 55 5.97 -11.60 -11.50
N MET A 56 6.01 -11.31 -10.20
CA MET A 56 5.63 -12.30 -9.18
C MET A 56 4.14 -12.60 -9.18
N ALA A 57 3.79 -13.87 -8.96
CA ALA A 57 2.41 -14.26 -8.75
C ALA A 57 1.90 -13.71 -7.41
N THR A 58 0.60 -13.40 -7.34
CA THR A 58 -0.03 -12.88 -6.12
C THR A 58 0.00 -13.88 -4.97
N ASP A 59 0.03 -15.19 -5.25
CA ASP A 59 0.17 -16.22 -4.22
C ASP A 59 1.58 -16.26 -3.61
N ASP A 60 2.62 -15.93 -4.38
CA ASP A 60 3.99 -15.82 -3.85
C ASP A 60 4.13 -14.58 -2.97
N LEU A 61 3.50 -13.47 -3.37
CA LEU A 61 3.47 -12.23 -2.57
C LEU A 61 2.75 -12.40 -1.23
N ARG A 62 1.63 -13.14 -1.20
CA ARG A 62 0.93 -13.49 0.06
C ARG A 62 1.73 -14.43 0.95
N ALA A 63 2.66 -15.20 0.38
CA ALA A 63 3.51 -16.09 1.14
C ALA A 63 4.68 -15.35 1.82
N LEU A 64 4.95 -14.10 1.42
CA LEU A 64 5.96 -13.29 2.09
C LEU A 64 5.54 -12.96 3.52
N THR A 65 6.53 -12.83 4.37
CA THR A 65 6.37 -12.36 5.73
C THR A 65 6.34 -10.83 5.77
N SER A 66 5.74 -10.28 6.81
CA SER A 66 5.70 -8.84 7.04
C SER A 66 7.10 -8.21 7.16
N ALA A 67 8.10 -8.95 7.62
CA ALA A 67 9.50 -8.49 7.64
C ALA A 67 10.11 -8.40 6.24
N GLN A 68 9.76 -9.32 5.33
CA GLN A 68 10.18 -9.26 3.93
C GLN A 68 9.53 -8.08 3.20
N TRP A 69 8.23 -7.81 3.45
CA TRP A 69 7.56 -6.62 2.95
C TRP A 69 8.22 -5.32 3.41
N GLN A 70 8.58 -5.24 4.70
CA GLN A 70 9.28 -4.08 5.25
C GLN A 70 10.70 -3.92 4.66
N ALA A 71 11.34 -5.00 4.23
CA ALA A 71 12.67 -4.98 3.62
C ALA A 71 12.69 -4.54 2.15
N MET A 72 11.55 -4.56 1.46
CA MET A 72 11.47 -4.15 0.06
C MET A 72 11.87 -2.68 -0.12
N GLU A 73 12.67 -2.40 -1.14
CA GLU A 73 13.01 -1.04 -1.50
C GLU A 73 11.79 -0.29 -2.05
N THR A 74 11.74 1.03 -1.82
CA THR A 74 10.61 1.85 -2.28
C THR A 74 10.44 1.83 -3.81
N ILE A 75 11.54 1.71 -4.56
CA ILE A 75 11.49 1.61 -6.02
C ILE A 75 10.83 0.31 -6.49
N ASP A 76 10.96 -0.76 -5.72
CA ASP A 76 10.37 -2.06 -6.04
C ASP A 76 8.87 -2.09 -5.73
N LEU A 77 8.45 -1.44 -4.64
CA LEU A 77 7.04 -1.24 -4.34
C LEU A 77 6.31 -0.46 -5.43
N VAL A 78 6.97 0.56 -6.00
CA VAL A 78 6.43 1.32 -7.16
C VAL A 78 6.27 0.46 -8.41
N ALA A 79 7.06 -0.61 -8.52
CA ALA A 79 7.02 -1.50 -9.69
C ALA A 79 5.97 -2.62 -9.57
N LEU A 80 5.39 -2.81 -8.39
CA LEU A 80 4.27 -3.73 -8.23
C LEU A 80 3.08 -3.26 -9.06
N THR A 81 2.34 -4.23 -9.58
CA THR A 81 1.09 -3.97 -10.29
C THR A 81 -0.06 -3.76 -9.30
N THR A 82 -1.11 -3.11 -9.77
CA THR A 82 -2.35 -2.92 -9.00
C THR A 82 -2.95 -4.23 -8.49
N LEU A 83 -2.89 -5.31 -9.28
CA LEU A 83 -3.34 -6.64 -8.85
C LEU A 83 -2.46 -7.23 -7.74
N GLN A 84 -1.17 -6.90 -7.71
CA GLN A 84 -0.26 -7.32 -6.66
C GLN A 84 -0.53 -6.55 -5.37
N TRP A 85 -0.78 -5.24 -5.44
CA TRP A 85 -1.23 -4.42 -4.29
C TRP A 85 -2.53 -4.94 -3.67
N GLN A 86 -3.51 -5.30 -4.51
CA GLN A 86 -4.76 -5.92 -4.05
C GLN A 86 -4.56 -7.29 -3.39
N ALA A 87 -3.45 -7.97 -3.65
CA ALA A 87 -3.16 -9.27 -3.07
C ALA A 87 -2.51 -9.20 -1.69
N ILE A 88 -1.94 -8.05 -1.30
CA ILE A 88 -1.21 -7.89 -0.03
C ILE A 88 -2.16 -8.06 1.16
N GLU A 89 -1.74 -8.87 2.12
CA GLU A 89 -2.53 -9.12 3.31
C GLU A 89 -2.52 -7.92 4.28
N THR A 90 -3.60 -7.76 5.04
CA THR A 90 -3.72 -6.64 6.00
C THR A 90 -2.64 -6.61 7.08
N ALA A 91 -2.00 -7.75 7.38
CA ALA A 91 -0.90 -7.82 8.32
C ALA A 91 0.39 -7.24 7.73
N ASP A 92 0.62 -7.48 6.43
CA ASP A 92 1.79 -6.99 5.72
C ASP A 92 1.70 -5.50 5.41
N LEU A 93 0.51 -5.02 5.05
CA LEU A 93 0.25 -3.58 4.89
C LEU A 93 0.56 -2.79 6.18
N ARG A 94 0.27 -3.38 7.34
CA ARG A 94 0.59 -2.79 8.65
C ARG A 94 2.09 -2.76 8.96
N ALA A 95 2.87 -3.61 8.32
CA ALA A 95 4.32 -3.68 8.56
C ALA A 95 5.12 -2.77 7.62
N LEU A 96 4.49 -2.26 6.56
CA LEU A 96 5.10 -1.26 5.70
C LEU A 96 5.44 -0.02 6.51
N SER A 97 6.62 0.53 6.24
CA SER A 97 7.04 1.80 6.80
C SER A 97 6.30 2.97 6.17
N THR A 98 6.27 4.09 6.87
CA THR A 98 5.75 5.35 6.38
C THR A 98 6.38 5.80 5.05
N SER A 99 7.69 5.59 4.87
CA SER A 99 8.38 5.90 3.61
C SER A 99 7.94 5.00 2.45
N GLN A 100 7.56 3.75 2.73
CA GLN A 100 7.03 2.83 1.74
C GLN A 100 5.62 3.22 1.33
N TRP A 101 4.78 3.68 2.27
CA TRP A 101 3.45 4.23 1.96
C TRP A 101 3.52 5.48 1.09
N GLN A 102 4.50 6.36 1.30
CA GLN A 102 4.65 7.61 0.54
C GLN A 102 4.98 7.42 -0.95
N VAL A 103 5.44 6.24 -1.36
CA VAL A 103 5.79 5.97 -2.77
C VAL A 103 4.72 5.19 -3.53
N VAL A 104 3.69 4.68 -2.86
CA VAL A 104 2.61 3.91 -3.52
C VAL A 104 1.89 4.79 -4.54
N ALA A 105 1.76 4.28 -5.77
CA ALA A 105 1.07 5.02 -6.83
C ALA A 105 -0.40 5.25 -6.48
N THR A 106 -0.96 6.35 -6.97
CA THR A 106 -2.35 6.74 -6.69
C THR A 106 -3.35 5.70 -7.18
N ASP A 107 -3.09 5.09 -8.34
CA ASP A 107 -3.95 4.09 -8.94
C ASP A 107 -3.97 2.79 -8.10
N ASP A 108 -2.85 2.46 -7.45
CA ASP A 108 -2.74 1.30 -6.58
C ASP A 108 -3.43 1.52 -5.23
N LEU A 109 -3.33 2.73 -4.67
CA LEU A 109 -4.06 3.12 -3.46
C LEU A 109 -5.57 3.05 -3.66
N VAL A 110 -6.07 3.62 -4.76
CA VAL A 110 -7.52 3.61 -5.10
C VAL A 110 -8.02 2.19 -5.35
N ALA A 111 -7.13 1.28 -5.76
CA ALA A 111 -7.50 -0.11 -5.99
C ALA A 111 -7.55 -0.97 -4.72
N LEU A 112 -7.07 -0.49 -3.56
CA LEU A 112 -7.10 -1.25 -2.32
C LEU A 112 -8.54 -1.48 -1.84
N SER A 113 -8.79 -2.67 -1.26
CA SER A 113 -10.06 -2.98 -0.65
C SER A 113 -10.29 -2.19 0.65
N VAL A 114 -11.55 -2.07 1.06
CA VAL A 114 -11.91 -1.45 2.35
C VAL A 114 -11.14 -2.08 3.50
N ASN A 115 -11.03 -3.40 3.57
CA ASN A 115 -10.31 -4.07 4.67
C ASN A 115 -8.81 -3.75 4.68
N GLN A 116 -8.20 -3.56 3.51
CA GLN A 116 -6.80 -3.16 3.40
C GLN A 116 -6.60 -1.72 3.87
N TRP A 117 -7.51 -0.82 3.50
CA TRP A 117 -7.52 0.54 4.03
C TRP A 117 -7.70 0.60 5.53
N GLN A 118 -8.57 -0.26 6.08
CA GLN A 118 -8.77 -0.34 7.52
C GLN A 118 -7.53 -0.83 8.28
N ALA A 119 -6.60 -1.48 7.59
CA ALA A 119 -5.35 -1.96 8.15
C ALA A 119 -4.27 -0.89 8.18
N VAL A 120 -4.32 0.14 7.33
CA VAL A 120 -3.28 1.19 7.30
C VAL A 120 -3.25 1.94 8.63
N GLU A 121 -2.07 2.07 9.22
CA GLU A 121 -1.93 2.77 10.49
C GLU A 121 -2.19 4.27 10.31
N THR A 122 -2.79 4.89 11.32
CA THR A 122 -3.10 6.33 11.29
C THR A 122 -1.87 7.19 11.00
N ALA A 123 -0.70 6.81 11.54
CA ALA A 123 0.55 7.52 11.30
C ALA A 123 0.96 7.52 9.82
N ASP A 124 0.72 6.41 9.11
CA ASP A 124 1.06 6.28 7.69
C ASP A 124 0.07 7.03 6.80
N LEU A 125 -1.23 6.98 7.12
CA LEU A 125 -2.26 7.77 6.42
C LEU A 125 -1.89 9.25 6.43
N VAL A 126 -1.51 9.77 7.60
CA VAL A 126 -1.15 11.18 7.79
C VAL A 126 0.09 11.58 7.01
N ALA A 127 1.01 10.64 6.82
CA ALA A 127 2.25 10.88 6.12
C ALA A 127 2.11 10.74 4.60
N LEU A 128 0.97 10.31 4.07
CA LEU A 128 0.72 10.29 2.63
C LEU A 128 0.93 11.67 2.00
N THR A 129 1.40 11.67 0.77
CA THR A 129 1.63 12.91 0.01
C THR A 129 0.31 13.58 -0.37
N THR A 130 0.35 14.88 -0.66
CA THR A 130 -0.83 15.62 -1.14
C THR A 130 -1.45 14.99 -2.39
N ALA A 131 -0.63 14.46 -3.31
CA ALA A 131 -1.12 13.80 -4.52
C ALA A 131 -1.88 12.50 -4.19
N GLN A 132 -1.37 11.70 -3.25
CA GLN A 132 -2.03 10.49 -2.77
C GLN A 132 -3.36 10.82 -2.07
N TRP A 133 -3.40 11.87 -1.25
CA TRP A 133 -4.63 12.36 -0.63
C TRP A 133 -5.67 12.83 -1.65
N VAL A 134 -5.25 13.55 -2.70
CA VAL A 134 -6.16 14.04 -3.75
C VAL A 134 -6.75 12.89 -4.57
N ALA A 135 -5.94 11.88 -4.91
CA ALA A 135 -6.43 10.71 -5.63
C ALA A 135 -7.38 9.85 -4.78
N PHE A 136 -7.07 9.68 -3.49
CA PHE A 136 -7.96 9.01 -2.55
C PHE A 136 -9.30 9.73 -2.39
N ALA A 137 -9.26 11.07 -2.41
CA ALA A 137 -10.45 11.88 -2.26
C ALA A 137 -11.47 11.68 -3.38
N SER A 138 -11.03 11.49 -4.64
CA SER A 138 -11.97 11.47 -5.76
C SER A 138 -12.92 10.28 -5.77
N ASP A 139 -12.54 9.14 -5.18
CA ASP A 139 -13.26 7.87 -5.39
C ASP A 139 -13.61 7.09 -4.10
N ASP A 140 -12.85 7.24 -2.99
CA ASP A 140 -12.91 6.25 -1.89
C ASP A 140 -13.17 6.77 -0.46
N LEU A 141 -13.20 8.09 -0.25
CA LEU A 141 -13.50 8.67 1.08
C LEU A 141 -14.85 8.19 1.65
N ALA A 142 -15.83 7.90 0.80
CA ALA A 142 -17.13 7.35 1.19
C ALA A 142 -17.06 5.89 1.69
N GLN A 143 -15.98 5.16 1.36
CA GLN A 143 -15.79 3.75 1.71
C GLN A 143 -15.11 3.55 3.08
N LEU A 144 -14.57 4.62 3.69
CA LEU A 144 -13.98 4.55 5.03
C LEU A 144 -15.03 4.30 6.11
N GLY A 145 -14.67 3.47 7.10
CA GLY A 145 -15.43 3.36 8.34
C GLY A 145 -15.43 4.68 9.11
N THR A 146 -16.44 4.88 9.97
CA THR A 146 -16.60 6.15 10.72
C THR A 146 -15.44 6.44 11.67
N ALA A 147 -14.77 5.40 12.21
CA ALA A 147 -13.59 5.56 13.05
C ALA A 147 -12.38 6.04 12.24
N GLN A 148 -12.06 5.37 11.11
CA GLN A 148 -10.98 5.83 10.23
C GLN A 148 -11.26 7.24 9.69
N TRP A 149 -12.50 7.53 9.32
CA TRP A 149 -12.89 8.86 8.90
C TRP A 149 -12.59 9.91 9.96
N ALA A 150 -12.96 9.65 11.22
CA ALA A 150 -12.72 10.59 12.33
C ALA A 150 -11.23 10.83 12.57
N ASP A 151 -10.42 9.77 12.51
CA ASP A 151 -8.96 9.86 12.70
C ASP A 151 -8.29 10.60 11.54
N VAL A 152 -8.63 10.26 10.29
CA VAL A 152 -8.16 10.98 9.10
C VAL A 152 -8.54 12.45 9.19
N ARG A 153 -9.84 12.74 9.41
CA ARG A 153 -10.38 14.10 9.49
C ARG A 153 -9.69 14.94 10.56
N ALA A 154 -9.46 14.38 11.77
CA ALA A 154 -8.79 15.09 12.86
C ALA A 154 -7.34 15.48 12.53
N MET A 155 -6.75 14.90 11.49
CA MET A 155 -5.36 15.09 11.12
C MET A 155 -5.19 15.80 9.77
N LEU A 156 -6.27 15.99 9.00
CA LEU A 156 -6.27 16.80 7.79
C LEU A 156 -6.22 18.30 8.15
N GLY A 157 -5.16 18.98 7.69
CA GLY A 157 -5.04 20.43 7.78
C GLY A 157 -5.86 21.16 6.71
N TYR A 158 -5.87 22.49 6.78
CA TYR A 158 -6.58 23.36 5.84
C TYR A 158 -6.21 23.07 4.37
N GLU A 159 -4.92 22.83 4.09
CA GLU A 159 -4.43 22.61 2.72
C GLU A 159 -5.03 21.33 2.11
N GLN A 160 -5.08 20.24 2.89
CA GLN A 160 -5.64 18.98 2.45
C GLN A 160 -7.15 19.09 2.21
N TRP A 161 -7.89 19.75 3.11
CA TRP A 161 -9.33 19.99 2.95
C TRP A 161 -9.65 20.81 1.70
N SER A 162 -8.87 21.86 1.45
CA SER A 162 -9.06 22.70 0.26
C SER A 162 -8.76 21.95 -1.06
N SER A 163 -7.97 20.87 -0.98
CA SER A 163 -7.59 20.04 -2.13
C SER A 163 -8.60 18.93 -2.46
N LEU A 164 -9.56 18.65 -1.57
CA LEU A 164 -10.58 17.65 -1.83
C LEU A 164 -11.47 18.05 -3.01
N ASN A 165 -11.66 17.13 -3.96
CA ASN A 165 -12.60 17.27 -5.06
C ASN A 165 -14.03 17.49 -4.51
N THR A 166 -14.83 18.31 -5.18
CA THR A 166 -16.26 18.49 -4.86
C THR A 166 -17.07 17.21 -4.92
N LEU A 167 -16.73 16.26 -5.80
CA LEU A 167 -17.33 14.91 -5.88
C LEU A 167 -17.10 14.10 -4.61
N ALA A 168 -15.92 14.22 -4.01
CA ALA A 168 -15.56 13.55 -2.76
C ALA A 168 -16.51 13.95 -1.62
N LEU A 169 -16.73 15.26 -1.51
CA LEU A 169 -17.54 15.85 -0.45
C LEU A 169 -19.01 15.44 -0.58
N VAL A 170 -19.58 15.47 -1.78
CA VAL A 170 -20.99 15.06 -1.98
C VAL A 170 -21.21 13.54 -1.80
N ALA A 171 -20.16 12.73 -1.89
CA ALA A 171 -20.24 11.28 -1.68
C ALA A 171 -20.24 10.86 -0.19
N LEU A 172 -19.89 11.77 0.73
CA LEU A 172 -19.83 11.46 2.17
C LEU A 172 -21.22 11.14 2.74
N ASN A 173 -21.27 10.11 3.60
CA ASN A 173 -22.49 9.72 4.28
C ASN A 173 -22.79 10.60 5.51
N THR A 174 -23.99 10.45 6.08
CA THR A 174 -24.44 11.29 7.20
C THR A 174 -23.59 11.17 8.47
N ALA A 175 -23.01 10.00 8.73
CA ALA A 175 -22.12 9.81 9.87
C ALA A 175 -20.76 10.48 9.66
N GLN A 176 -20.24 10.45 8.44
CA GLN A 176 -19.02 11.17 8.06
C GLN A 176 -19.22 12.69 8.13
N TRP A 177 -20.36 13.19 7.64
CA TRP A 177 -20.74 14.59 7.80
C TRP A 177 -20.91 15.02 9.25
N ALA A 178 -21.54 14.18 10.07
CA ALA A 178 -21.72 14.46 11.50
C ALA A 178 -20.38 14.54 12.25
N ALA A 179 -19.32 13.96 11.68
CA ALA A 179 -17.99 14.06 12.25
C ALA A 179 -17.34 15.41 12.00
N PHE A 180 -17.78 16.27 11.07
CA PHE A 180 -17.16 17.59 10.82
C PHE A 180 -17.37 18.56 11.98
N ASP A 181 -16.38 19.42 12.24
CA ASP A 181 -16.51 20.55 13.16
C ASP A 181 -16.53 21.89 12.41
N THR A 182 -16.58 22.98 13.18
CA THR A 182 -16.68 24.32 12.62
C THR A 182 -15.44 24.78 11.88
N ASP A 183 -14.27 24.24 12.19
CA ASP A 183 -13.01 24.62 11.54
C ASP A 183 -12.86 23.89 10.20
N ASP A 184 -13.29 22.63 10.11
CA ASP A 184 -13.38 21.94 8.80
C ASP A 184 -14.32 22.68 7.85
N LEU A 185 -15.51 23.04 8.33
CA LEU A 185 -16.50 23.74 7.51
C LEU A 185 -15.99 25.12 7.03
N ARG A 186 -15.17 25.80 7.84
CA ARG A 186 -14.52 27.05 7.45
C ARG A 186 -13.38 26.86 6.45
N SER A 187 -12.77 25.68 6.42
CA SER A 187 -11.68 25.34 5.50
C SER A 187 -12.17 25.05 4.07
N LEU A 188 -13.47 24.75 3.91
CA LEU A 188 -14.07 24.49 2.61
C LEU A 188 -14.07 25.74 1.73
N THR A 189 -13.66 25.55 0.48
CA THR A 189 -13.67 26.58 -0.56
C THR A 189 -15.09 26.94 -0.99
N THR A 190 -15.24 28.08 -1.66
CA THR A 190 -16.53 28.50 -2.24
C THR A 190 -17.07 27.50 -3.28
N ALA A 191 -16.19 26.84 -4.03
CA ALA A 191 -16.56 25.78 -4.98
C ALA A 191 -17.14 24.55 -4.26
N GLN A 192 -16.48 24.11 -3.18
CA GLN A 192 -16.95 23.00 -2.35
C GLN A 192 -18.31 23.32 -1.70
N TRP A 193 -18.47 24.51 -1.12
CA TRP A 193 -19.76 24.99 -0.61
C TRP A 193 -20.85 25.11 -1.67
N SER A 194 -20.49 25.33 -2.94
CA SER A 194 -21.45 25.36 -4.04
C SER A 194 -21.88 23.96 -4.46
N ALA A 195 -21.02 22.96 -4.35
CA ALA A 195 -21.33 21.58 -4.70
C ALA A 195 -22.22 20.88 -3.66
N LEU A 196 -22.19 21.33 -2.40
CA LEU A 196 -23.01 20.79 -1.31
C LEU A 196 -24.43 21.33 -1.24
N ARG A 197 -24.77 22.31 -2.10
CA ARG A 197 -26.08 22.99 -2.10
C ARG A 197 -27.08 22.36 -3.06
#